data_AF-A0A3B1CV12-F1
#
_entry.id   AF-A0A3B1CV12-F1
#
_cell.length_a   1.000
_cell.length_b   1.000
_cell.length_c   1.000
_cell.angle_alpha   90.00
_cell.angle_beta   90.00
_cell.angle_gamma   90.00
#
_symmetry.space_group_name_H-M   'P 1'
#
loop_
_entity.id
_entity.type
_entity.pdbx_description
1 polymer ?
#
loop_
_entity_poly.entity_id
_entity_poly.type
_entity_poly.pdbx_seq_one_letter_code
_entity_poly.pdbx_strand_id
1 'polypeptide(L)'
;LLGGRLLEKGAIEVVGIEFSPDVCEKAERNLTEVICGDIEEINLPFDEGYFDCMILADILEHLKDPLSTLKKLRKHLSDSGCVVASIPNVRYHGIINMLVEGHWKYEDCGILDRTHLRFFTKNEIESLFKEAEFEITGITANIDPAYNSLSDPLSGEISFGRVSLSGLAPEELRDLFVFQYLLKAQKTGVEVQRLNDAVKTAVEEDNPDEARKALEEYLALHPADTDVLFRYAEVCWKLGLVDKAGESLEKILIFEPDREDALELRKIVEKTCRE
;
A
#
# COMPACT_ATOMS: atom_id res chain seq x y z
N LEU A 1 -8.28 19.27 -14.63
CA LEU A 1 -6.83 19.57 -14.77
C LEU A 1 -5.97 18.32 -14.58
N LEU A 2 -6.16 17.52 -13.52
CA LEU A 2 -5.35 16.30 -13.29
C LEU A 2 -5.48 15.29 -14.43
N GLY A 3 -6.70 14.85 -14.77
CA GLY A 3 -6.86 13.81 -15.79
C GLY A 3 -6.36 14.20 -17.18
N GLY A 4 -6.60 15.43 -17.62
CA GLY A 4 -5.98 15.94 -18.86
C GLY A 4 -4.45 15.90 -18.84
N ARG A 5 -3.82 16.21 -17.69
CA ARG A 5 -2.36 16.06 -17.54
C ARG A 5 -1.88 14.61 -17.55
N LEU A 6 -2.67 13.67 -17.04
CA LEU A 6 -2.33 12.24 -17.12
C LEU A 6 -2.33 11.77 -18.58
N LEU A 7 -3.33 12.18 -19.36
CA LEU A 7 -3.38 11.92 -20.81
C LEU A 7 -2.17 12.53 -21.54
N GLU A 8 -1.84 13.80 -21.26
CA GLU A 8 -0.64 14.46 -21.82
C GLU A 8 0.67 13.74 -21.46
N LYS A 9 0.71 13.06 -20.31
CA LYS A 9 1.86 12.30 -19.83
C LYS A 9 1.89 10.85 -20.33
N GLY A 10 0.92 10.44 -21.16
CA GLY A 10 0.90 9.15 -21.83
C GLY A 10 -0.06 8.12 -21.24
N ALA A 11 -0.97 8.51 -20.33
CA ALA A 11 -2.09 7.64 -19.99
C ALA A 11 -2.96 7.42 -21.23
N ILE A 12 -3.31 6.16 -21.50
CA ILE A 12 -4.14 5.78 -22.66
C ILE A 12 -5.61 6.17 -22.39
N GLU A 13 -6.05 5.99 -21.16
CA GLU A 13 -7.42 6.24 -20.71
C GLU A 13 -7.41 6.88 -19.33
N VAL A 14 -8.31 7.83 -19.11
CA VAL A 14 -8.62 8.37 -17.79
C VAL A 14 -10.13 8.45 -17.62
N VAL A 15 -10.66 7.64 -16.71
CA VAL A 15 -12.07 7.64 -16.32
C VAL A 15 -12.23 8.44 -15.02
N GLY A 16 -13.18 9.38 -15.00
CA GLY A 16 -13.56 10.11 -13.79
C GLY A 16 -14.91 9.64 -13.23
N ILE A 17 -15.05 9.61 -11.92
CA ILE A 17 -16.32 9.40 -11.23
C ILE A 17 -16.61 10.65 -10.41
N GLU A 18 -17.78 11.24 -10.62
CA GLU A 18 -18.15 12.52 -10.01
C GLU A 18 -19.65 12.54 -9.72
N PHE A 19 -20.04 12.94 -8.51
CA PHE A 19 -21.46 12.94 -8.13
C PHE A 19 -22.19 14.22 -8.59
N SER A 20 -21.46 15.32 -8.79
CA SER A 20 -22.00 16.63 -9.18
C SER A 20 -22.20 16.74 -10.70
N PRO A 21 -23.45 16.89 -11.19
CA PRO A 21 -23.73 16.99 -12.63
C PRO A 21 -23.00 18.15 -13.32
N ASP A 22 -22.87 19.30 -12.66
CA ASP A 22 -22.20 20.47 -13.22
C ASP A 22 -20.67 20.28 -13.34
N VAL A 23 -20.09 19.41 -12.50
CA VAL A 23 -18.65 19.09 -12.54
C VAL A 23 -18.41 18.01 -13.59
N CYS A 24 -19.31 17.03 -13.72
CA CYS A 24 -19.29 16.06 -14.80
C CYS A 24 -19.15 16.70 -16.18
N GLU A 25 -20.02 17.66 -16.53
CA GLU A 25 -20.01 18.32 -17.84
C GLU A 25 -18.65 19.00 -18.15
N LYS A 26 -17.98 19.50 -17.10
CA LYS A 26 -16.64 20.09 -17.23
C LYS A 26 -15.54 19.03 -17.35
N ALA A 27 -15.70 17.90 -16.65
CA ALA A 27 -14.77 16.79 -16.67
C ALA A 27 -14.75 16.08 -18.03
N GLU A 28 -15.90 15.96 -18.72
CA GLU A 28 -16.04 15.34 -20.04
C GLU A 28 -15.12 15.97 -21.10
N ARG A 29 -14.73 17.22 -20.92
CA ARG A 29 -13.82 17.95 -21.83
C ARG A 29 -12.35 17.56 -21.68
N ASN A 30 -12.01 16.87 -20.60
CA ASN A 30 -10.62 16.65 -20.17
C ASN A 30 -10.29 15.18 -19.87
N LEU A 31 -11.30 14.31 -19.84
CA LEU A 31 -11.19 12.89 -19.50
C LEU A 31 -11.63 12.03 -20.69
N THR A 32 -11.23 10.76 -20.70
CA THR A 32 -11.68 9.80 -21.73
C THR A 32 -13.15 9.44 -21.51
N GLU A 33 -13.54 9.26 -20.25
CA GLU A 33 -14.91 8.96 -19.85
C GLU A 33 -15.23 9.59 -18.48
N VAL A 34 -16.50 9.91 -18.26
CA VAL A 34 -17.02 10.40 -16.98
C VAL A 34 -18.26 9.61 -16.60
N ILE A 35 -18.26 9.05 -15.39
CA ILE A 35 -19.44 8.42 -14.80
C ILE A 35 -20.00 9.37 -13.74
N CYS A 36 -21.22 9.86 -13.99
CA CYS A 36 -21.91 10.73 -13.05
C CYS A 36 -22.70 9.92 -12.02
N GLY A 37 -22.29 9.99 -10.75
CA GLY A 37 -23.00 9.36 -9.65
C GLY A 37 -22.17 9.21 -8.38
N ASP A 38 -22.84 8.78 -7.32
CA ASP A 38 -22.21 8.49 -6.02
C ASP A 38 -21.42 7.18 -6.11
N ILE A 39 -20.11 7.24 -5.85
CA ILE A 39 -19.23 6.06 -5.84
C ILE A 39 -19.69 5.00 -4.83
N GLU A 40 -20.42 5.36 -3.78
CA GLU A 40 -20.95 4.39 -2.83
C GLU A 40 -22.12 3.57 -3.43
N GLU A 41 -22.87 4.13 -4.39
CA GLU A 41 -24.13 3.56 -4.88
C GLU A 41 -24.05 2.98 -6.30
N ILE A 42 -23.26 3.59 -7.20
CA ILE A 42 -23.22 3.19 -8.62
C ILE A 42 -22.61 1.80 -8.81
N ASN A 43 -23.06 1.02 -9.79
CA ASN A 43 -22.28 -0.15 -10.23
C ASN A 43 -21.30 0.29 -11.30
N LEU A 44 -20.03 -0.07 -11.14
CA LEU A 44 -18.99 0.29 -12.10
C LEU A 44 -19.09 -0.64 -13.32
N PRO A 45 -19.21 -0.10 -14.54
CA PRO A 45 -19.39 -0.89 -15.76
C PRO A 45 -18.06 -1.45 -16.30
N PHE A 46 -17.13 -1.80 -15.41
CA PHE A 46 -15.80 -2.27 -15.77
C PHE A 46 -15.59 -3.69 -15.27
N ASP A 47 -14.81 -4.46 -16.01
CA ASP A 47 -14.42 -5.81 -15.61
C ASP A 47 -13.54 -5.80 -14.36
N GLU A 48 -13.33 -6.97 -13.77
CA GLU A 48 -12.33 -7.14 -12.73
C GLU A 48 -10.93 -6.87 -13.30
N GLY A 49 -10.10 -6.16 -12.54
CA GLY A 49 -8.73 -5.85 -12.97
C GLY A 49 -8.58 -4.82 -14.09
N TYR A 50 -9.64 -4.07 -14.41
CA TYR A 50 -9.64 -3.14 -15.55
C TYR A 50 -8.64 -1.98 -15.44
N PHE A 51 -8.40 -1.43 -14.25
CA PHE A 51 -7.57 -0.23 -14.05
C PHE A 51 -6.17 -0.56 -13.52
N ASP A 52 -5.13 0.00 -14.12
CA ASP A 52 -3.76 -0.07 -13.59
C ASP A 52 -3.47 0.95 -12.48
N CYS A 53 -4.29 1.99 -12.38
CA CYS A 53 -4.14 3.04 -11.38
C CYS A 53 -5.49 3.59 -10.96
N MET A 54 -5.70 3.75 -9.66
CA MET A 54 -6.85 4.45 -9.08
C MET A 54 -6.38 5.62 -8.24
N ILE A 55 -6.97 6.80 -8.45
CA ILE A 55 -6.63 8.01 -7.71
C ILE A 55 -7.81 8.41 -6.84
N LEU A 56 -7.59 8.37 -5.52
CA LEU A 56 -8.56 8.76 -4.49
C LEU A 56 -8.08 10.05 -3.83
N ALA A 57 -8.21 11.15 -4.58
CA ALA A 57 -7.79 12.46 -4.12
C ALA A 57 -8.91 13.11 -3.29
N ASP A 58 -8.67 13.28 -1.99
CA ASP A 58 -9.52 14.06 -1.07
C ASP A 58 -10.98 13.58 -1.10
N ILE A 59 -11.18 12.27 -1.04
CA ILE A 59 -12.51 11.65 -1.18
C ILE A 59 -12.89 10.74 -0.01
N LEU A 60 -11.95 10.00 0.58
CA LEU A 60 -12.25 8.98 1.60
C LEU A 60 -12.89 9.56 2.86
N GLU A 61 -12.55 10.79 3.20
CA GLU A 61 -13.11 11.59 4.29
C GLU A 61 -14.54 12.07 4.05
N HIS A 62 -14.97 12.13 2.78
CA HIS A 62 -16.34 12.51 2.40
C HIS A 62 -17.29 11.31 2.30
N LEU A 63 -16.78 10.08 2.29
CA LEU A 63 -17.59 8.87 2.17
C LEU A 63 -18.25 8.47 3.50
N LYS A 64 -19.45 7.90 3.42
CA LYS A 64 -20.13 7.30 4.58
C LYS A 64 -19.43 6.01 4.99
N ASP A 65 -19.08 5.15 4.03
CA ASP A 65 -18.37 3.89 4.23
C ASP A 65 -17.15 3.77 3.28
N PRO A 66 -16.01 4.36 3.67
CA PRO A 66 -14.79 4.29 2.87
C PRO A 66 -14.24 2.87 2.74
N LEU A 67 -14.47 1.99 3.72
CA LEU A 67 -13.98 0.61 3.69
C LEU A 67 -14.70 -0.19 2.61
N SER A 68 -16.03 -0.12 2.58
CA SER A 68 -16.83 -0.80 1.54
C SER A 68 -16.50 -0.26 0.15
N THR A 69 -16.27 1.05 0.03
CA THR A 69 -15.85 1.66 -1.23
C THR A 69 -14.48 1.17 -1.69
N LEU A 70 -13.48 1.12 -0.81
CA LEU A 70 -12.17 0.58 -1.13
C LEU A 70 -12.24 -0.89 -1.58
N LYS A 71 -13.03 -1.73 -0.89
CA LYS A 71 -13.23 -3.14 -1.27
C LYS A 71 -13.90 -3.29 -2.63
N LYS A 72 -14.88 -2.44 -2.94
CA LYS A 72 -15.51 -2.39 -4.26
C LYS A 72 -14.50 -2.00 -5.35
N LEU A 73 -13.76 -0.92 -5.13
CA LEU A 73 -12.75 -0.43 -6.06
C LEU A 73 -11.63 -1.46 -6.28
N ARG A 74 -11.21 -2.16 -5.23
CA ARG A 74 -10.18 -3.21 -5.31
C ARG A 74 -10.45 -4.25 -6.39
N LYS A 75 -11.72 -4.61 -6.64
CA LYS A 75 -12.09 -5.59 -7.67
C LYS A 75 -11.71 -5.14 -9.08
N HIS A 76 -11.82 -3.83 -9.34
CA HIS A 76 -11.54 -3.24 -10.65
C HIS A 76 -10.08 -2.80 -10.81
N LEU A 77 -9.26 -2.89 -9.77
CA LEU A 77 -7.82 -2.64 -9.87
C LEU A 77 -7.12 -3.89 -10.41
N SER A 78 -6.22 -3.75 -11.38
CA SER A 78 -5.40 -4.85 -11.90
C SER A 78 -4.49 -5.41 -10.81
N ASP A 79 -4.05 -6.67 -10.94
CA ASP A 79 -3.13 -7.26 -9.97
C ASP A 79 -1.77 -6.55 -9.97
N SER A 80 -1.40 -5.91 -11.09
CA SER A 80 -0.23 -5.05 -11.15
C SER A 80 -0.47 -3.59 -10.77
N GLY A 81 -1.72 -3.22 -10.53
CA GLY A 81 -2.14 -1.84 -10.37
C GLY A 81 -1.84 -1.26 -8.99
N CYS A 82 -2.01 0.05 -8.87
CA CYS A 82 -1.85 0.75 -7.60
C CYS A 82 -2.97 1.76 -7.33
N VAL A 83 -3.18 2.04 -6.04
CA VAL A 83 -4.02 3.13 -5.55
C VAL A 83 -3.11 4.26 -5.09
N VAL A 84 -3.42 5.49 -5.48
CA VAL A 84 -2.83 6.70 -4.93
C VAL A 84 -3.93 7.46 -4.19
N ALA A 85 -3.73 7.76 -2.91
CA ALA A 85 -4.73 8.46 -2.10
C ALA A 85 -4.13 9.64 -1.34
N SER A 86 -4.91 10.71 -1.18
CA SER A 86 -4.61 11.82 -0.29
C SER A 86 -5.66 11.87 0.84
N ILE A 87 -5.21 11.93 2.10
CA ILE A 87 -6.10 11.79 3.26
C ILE A 87 -5.68 12.77 4.36
N PRO A 88 -6.58 13.64 4.85
CA PRO A 88 -6.27 14.61 5.88
C PRO A 88 -5.98 13.93 7.23
N ASN A 89 -5.09 14.55 8.01
CA ASN A 89 -4.66 14.04 9.31
C ASN A 89 -5.31 14.83 10.45
N VAL A 90 -6.28 14.22 11.15
CA VAL A 90 -6.96 14.86 12.29
C VAL A 90 -6.05 15.03 13.51
N ARG A 91 -4.89 14.35 13.53
CA ARG A 91 -3.86 14.50 14.58
C ARG A 91 -2.98 15.75 14.38
N TYR A 92 -3.24 16.57 13.36
CA TYR A 92 -2.55 17.84 13.17
C TYR A 92 -2.65 18.73 14.43
N HIS A 93 -1.53 19.35 14.83
CA HIS A 93 -1.40 20.06 16.11
C HIS A 93 -2.42 21.22 16.25
N GLY A 94 -2.81 21.86 15.15
CA GLY A 94 -3.84 22.90 15.15
C GLY A 94 -5.20 22.37 15.61
N ILE A 95 -5.55 21.14 15.23
CA ILE A 95 -6.80 20.48 15.66
C ILE A 95 -6.73 20.13 17.14
N ILE A 96 -5.59 19.60 17.60
CA ILE A 96 -5.39 19.26 19.02
C ILE A 96 -5.50 20.52 19.90
N ASN A 97 -4.86 21.63 19.48
CA ASN A 97 -4.97 22.90 20.21
C ASN A 97 -6.42 23.41 20.25
N MET A 98 -7.14 23.35 19.12
CA MET A 98 -8.55 23.72 19.03
C MET A 98 -9.42 22.91 20.00
N LEU A 99 -9.21 21.60 20.07
CA LEU A 99 -9.91 20.71 21.01
C LEU A 99 -9.66 21.10 22.46
N VAL A 100 -8.42 21.42 22.84
CA VAL A 100 -8.07 21.85 24.21
C VAL A 100 -8.68 23.21 24.54
N GLU A 101 -8.89 24.06 23.55
CA GLU A 101 -9.66 25.31 23.65
C GLU A 101 -11.18 25.09 23.78
N GLY A 102 -11.66 23.85 23.66
CA GLY A 102 -13.08 23.50 23.80
C GLY A 102 -13.86 23.68 22.50
N HIS A 103 -13.18 23.60 21.35
CA HIS A 103 -13.78 23.82 20.05
C HIS A 103 -13.64 22.58 19.14
N TRP A 104 -14.66 22.37 18.30
CA TRP A 104 -14.64 21.48 17.13
C TRP A 104 -15.36 22.20 15.99
N LYS A 105 -14.64 23.14 15.37
CA LYS A 105 -15.25 24.09 14.45
C LYS A 105 -15.02 23.63 13.01
N TYR A 106 -16.10 23.26 12.34
CA TYR A 106 -16.07 23.01 10.91
C TYR A 106 -15.79 24.29 10.12
N GLU A 107 -15.06 24.15 9.02
CA GLU A 107 -14.66 25.23 8.12
C GLU A 107 -15.20 24.99 6.69
N ASP A 108 -14.95 25.94 5.79
CA ASP A 108 -15.27 25.83 4.36
C ASP A 108 -14.22 25.01 3.57
N CYS A 109 -13.06 24.74 4.18
CA CYS A 109 -11.97 23.96 3.59
C CYS A 109 -11.02 23.44 4.69
N GLY A 110 -10.14 22.50 4.35
CA GLY A 110 -9.07 22.02 5.24
C GLY A 110 -9.47 20.75 6.00
N ILE A 111 -8.75 20.43 7.08
CA ILE A 111 -8.91 19.16 7.80
C ILE A 111 -10.33 18.98 8.37
N LEU A 112 -10.95 20.07 8.86
CA LEU A 112 -12.32 20.10 9.36
C LEU A 112 -13.29 20.73 8.36
N ASP A 113 -13.12 20.49 7.06
CA ASP A 113 -14.14 20.85 6.07
C ASP A 113 -15.51 20.30 6.51
N ARG A 114 -16.55 21.14 6.45
CA ARG A 114 -17.92 20.79 6.86
C ARG A 114 -18.53 19.60 6.11
N THR A 115 -17.96 19.22 4.97
CA THR A 115 -18.40 18.08 4.18
C THR A 115 -17.68 16.77 4.54
N HIS A 116 -16.67 16.80 5.41
CA HIS A 116 -16.02 15.59 5.92
C HIS A 116 -16.95 14.83 6.89
N LEU A 117 -17.15 13.54 6.62
CA LEU A 117 -17.92 12.60 7.45
C LEU A 117 -17.02 11.67 8.28
N ARG A 118 -15.74 11.57 7.89
CA ARG A 118 -14.73 10.71 8.52
C ARG A 118 -13.46 11.51 8.78
N PHE A 119 -12.77 11.15 9.86
CA PHE A 119 -11.52 11.79 10.27
C PHE A 119 -10.50 10.70 10.57
N PHE A 120 -9.30 10.84 10.03
CA PHE A 120 -8.29 9.80 10.12
C PHE A 120 -7.03 10.29 10.81
N THR A 121 -6.42 9.41 11.60
CA THR A 121 -5.00 9.51 11.94
C THR A 121 -4.22 8.56 11.01
N LYS A 122 -2.89 8.66 10.98
CA LYS A 122 -2.05 7.74 10.19
C LYS A 122 -2.35 6.27 10.46
N ASN A 123 -2.49 5.88 11.73
CA ASN A 123 -2.78 4.49 12.11
C ASN A 123 -4.15 4.04 11.59
N GLU A 124 -5.16 4.92 11.62
CA GLU A 124 -6.49 4.60 11.09
C GLU A 124 -6.48 4.48 9.56
N ILE A 125 -5.64 5.26 8.86
CA ILE A 125 -5.40 5.09 7.42
C ILE A 125 -4.79 3.71 7.15
N GLU A 126 -3.74 3.35 7.88
CA GLU A 126 -3.08 2.05 7.73
C GLU A 126 -4.05 0.88 8.02
N SER A 127 -4.88 0.99 9.06
CA SER A 127 -5.91 -0.01 9.36
C SER A 127 -6.95 -0.11 8.25
N LEU A 128 -7.48 1.03 7.79
CA LEU A 128 -8.50 1.08 6.72
C LEU A 128 -8.01 0.38 5.45
N PHE A 129 -6.77 0.67 5.01
CA PHE A 129 -6.21 0.04 3.82
C PHE A 129 -5.95 -1.45 4.03
N LYS A 130 -5.43 -1.84 5.20
CA LYS A 130 -5.20 -3.24 5.54
C LYS A 130 -6.52 -4.04 5.55
N GLU A 131 -7.57 -3.50 6.16
CA GLU A 131 -8.90 -4.14 6.21
C GLU A 131 -9.58 -4.21 4.84
N ALA A 132 -9.22 -3.29 3.93
CA ALA A 132 -9.59 -3.31 2.53
C ALA A 132 -8.69 -4.22 1.66
N GLU A 133 -7.80 -5.02 2.27
CA GLU A 133 -6.86 -5.93 1.60
C GLU A 133 -5.92 -5.23 0.63
N PHE A 134 -5.47 -4.03 1.02
CA PHE A 134 -4.37 -3.30 0.41
C PHE A 134 -3.15 -3.29 1.31
N GLU A 135 -1.99 -3.27 0.67
CA GLU A 135 -0.69 -3.04 1.29
C GLU A 135 -0.18 -1.65 0.89
N ILE A 136 0.17 -0.82 1.87
CA ILE A 136 0.77 0.50 1.63
C ILE A 136 2.25 0.32 1.31
N THR A 137 2.61 0.59 0.06
CA THR A 137 3.99 0.49 -0.47
C THR A 137 4.80 1.77 -0.32
N GLY A 138 4.15 2.89 0.00
CA GLY A 138 4.81 4.17 0.21
C GLY A 138 3.88 5.20 0.80
N ILE A 139 4.42 6.03 1.69
CA ILE A 139 3.69 7.14 2.31
C ILE A 139 4.59 8.37 2.36
N THR A 140 4.05 9.49 1.89
CA THR A 140 4.62 10.82 2.04
C THR A 140 3.56 11.75 2.64
N ALA A 141 3.92 13.01 2.90
CA ALA A 141 3.05 13.93 3.60
C ALA A 141 3.26 15.38 3.16
N ASN A 142 2.17 16.14 3.17
CA ASN A 142 2.22 17.59 3.18
C ASN A 142 2.41 18.06 4.64
N ILE A 143 3.58 18.62 4.94
CA ILE A 143 3.97 19.02 6.28
C ILE A 143 3.88 20.54 6.40
N ASP A 144 3.35 21.01 7.51
CA ASP A 144 3.40 22.40 7.92
C ASP A 144 4.86 22.90 7.97
N PRO A 145 5.21 23.96 7.23
CA PRO A 145 6.54 24.58 7.28
C PRO A 145 7.01 24.95 8.69
N ALA A 146 6.09 25.14 9.65
CA ALA A 146 6.42 25.38 11.05
C ALA A 146 7.29 24.26 11.65
N TYR A 147 7.19 23.02 11.17
CA TYR A 147 8.05 21.91 11.58
C TYR A 147 9.54 22.21 11.38
N ASN A 148 9.90 22.87 10.27
CA ASN A 148 11.29 23.20 9.95
C ASN A 148 11.85 24.32 10.84
N SER A 149 11.00 25.00 11.60
CA SER A 149 11.38 26.08 12.51
C SER A 149 11.54 25.61 13.96
N LEU A 150 11.36 24.30 14.23
CA LEU A 150 11.57 23.74 15.56
C LEU A 150 13.04 23.80 15.97
N SER A 151 13.29 24.24 17.20
CA SER A 151 14.64 24.34 17.75
C SER A 151 15.30 22.99 18.00
N ASP A 152 14.50 21.97 18.35
CA ASP A 152 14.96 20.60 18.55
C ASP A 152 13.85 19.59 18.15
N PRO A 153 13.77 19.20 16.87
CA PRO A 153 12.77 18.25 16.39
C PRO A 153 13.02 16.80 16.84
N LEU A 154 14.15 16.52 17.51
CA LEU A 154 14.51 15.19 18.03
C LEU A 154 14.32 15.08 19.54
N SER A 155 13.98 16.17 20.23
CA SER A 155 13.75 16.20 21.68
C SER A 155 12.64 15.26 22.15
N GLY A 156 11.70 14.89 21.26
CA GLY A 156 10.50 14.14 21.63
C GLY A 156 9.51 14.95 22.48
N GLU A 157 9.72 16.27 22.58
CA GLU A 157 8.90 17.19 23.33
C GLU A 157 8.40 18.32 22.43
N ILE A 158 7.15 18.72 22.62
CA ILE A 158 6.58 19.84 21.89
C ILE A 158 5.52 20.55 22.72
N SER A 159 5.47 21.88 22.60
CA SER A 159 4.40 22.69 23.16
C SER A 159 3.78 23.58 22.11
N PHE A 160 2.46 23.64 22.08
CA PHE A 160 1.68 24.57 21.26
C PHE A 160 0.44 25.00 22.05
N GLY A 161 0.23 26.32 22.15
CA GLY A 161 -0.84 26.89 22.97
C GLY A 161 -0.75 26.45 24.43
N ARG A 162 -1.78 25.75 24.93
CA ARG A 162 -1.84 25.20 26.31
C ARG A 162 -1.50 23.71 26.39
N VAL A 163 -1.00 23.13 25.30
CA VAL A 163 -0.69 21.70 25.20
C VAL A 163 0.83 21.51 25.25
N SER A 164 1.27 20.58 26.08
CA SER A 164 2.64 20.07 26.10
C SER A 164 2.58 18.55 25.99
N LEU A 165 3.29 18.01 25.00
CA LEU A 165 3.45 16.57 24.78
C LEU A 165 4.92 16.21 25.00
N SER A 166 5.17 15.07 25.62
CA SER A 166 6.52 14.56 25.89
C SER A 166 6.59 13.05 25.65
N GLY A 167 7.80 12.55 25.41
CA GLY A 167 8.04 11.13 25.14
C GLY A 167 7.58 10.68 23.75
N LEU A 168 7.49 11.60 22.79
CA LEU A 168 7.18 11.30 21.40
C LEU A 168 8.43 10.75 20.70
N ALA A 169 8.26 9.72 19.87
CA ALA A 169 9.27 9.41 18.87
C ALA A 169 9.40 10.58 17.85
N PRO A 170 10.57 10.79 17.22
CA PRO A 170 10.75 11.85 16.23
C PRO A 170 9.69 11.84 15.12
N GLU A 171 9.25 10.65 14.69
CA GLU A 171 8.23 10.46 13.68
C GLU A 171 6.85 10.90 14.18
N GLU A 172 6.51 10.57 15.43
CA GLU A 172 5.25 10.96 16.04
C GLU A 172 5.14 12.48 16.21
N LEU A 173 6.26 13.14 16.53
CA LEU A 173 6.36 14.60 16.61
C LEU A 173 6.19 15.21 15.22
N ARG A 174 6.88 14.68 14.20
CA ARG A 174 6.71 15.12 12.81
C ARG A 174 5.26 14.97 12.34
N ASP A 175 4.60 13.88 12.68
CA ASP A 175 3.21 13.60 12.31
C ASP A 175 2.20 14.61 12.89
N LEU A 176 2.55 15.33 13.97
CA LEU A 176 1.72 16.43 14.49
C LEU A 176 1.69 17.63 13.52
N PHE A 177 2.66 17.75 12.63
CA PHE A 177 2.73 18.83 11.62
C PHE A 177 2.26 18.37 10.24
N VAL A 178 1.83 17.13 10.08
CA VAL A 178 1.29 16.65 8.81
C VAL A 178 -0.14 17.14 8.66
N PHE A 179 -0.41 17.92 7.61
CA PHE A 179 -1.77 18.28 7.21
C PHE A 179 -2.49 17.10 6.56
N GLN A 180 -1.76 16.40 5.69
CA GLN A 180 -2.31 15.36 4.83
C GLN A 180 -1.24 14.33 4.48
N TYR A 181 -1.64 13.08 4.48
CA TYR A 181 -0.83 11.98 3.97
C TYR A 181 -1.16 11.74 2.50
N LEU A 182 -0.12 11.45 1.70
CA LEU A 182 -0.24 10.96 0.35
C LEU A 182 0.37 9.57 0.32
N LEU A 183 -0.42 8.56 -0.04
CA LEU A 183 0.02 7.17 0.00
C LEU A 183 -0.11 6.51 -1.37
N LYS A 184 0.72 5.49 -1.57
CA LYS A 184 0.61 4.52 -2.67
C LYS A 184 0.38 3.14 -2.06
N ALA A 185 -0.68 2.46 -2.49
CA ALA A 185 -1.01 1.12 -2.07
C ALA A 185 -1.20 0.18 -3.27
N GLN A 186 -1.06 -1.13 -3.03
CA GLN A 186 -1.33 -2.19 -4.00
C GLN A 186 -2.18 -3.27 -3.32
N LYS A 187 -2.80 -4.16 -4.11
CA LYS A 187 -3.49 -5.32 -3.55
C LYS A 187 -2.53 -6.15 -2.67
N THR A 188 -2.96 -6.51 -1.46
CA THR A 188 -2.17 -7.41 -0.60
C THR A 188 -1.93 -8.75 -1.30
N GLY A 189 -0.71 -9.30 -1.16
CA GLY A 189 -0.35 -10.62 -1.69
C GLY A 189 0.08 -10.62 -3.17
N VAL A 190 0.06 -9.48 -3.86
CA VAL A 190 0.49 -9.37 -5.26
C VAL A 190 1.95 -9.76 -5.45
N GLU A 191 2.84 -9.41 -4.52
CA GLU A 191 4.26 -9.73 -4.66
C GLU A 191 4.51 -11.25 -4.61
N VAL A 192 3.83 -11.94 -3.69
CA VAL A 192 3.82 -13.41 -3.63
C VAL A 192 3.21 -14.02 -4.89
N GLN A 193 2.12 -13.45 -5.39
CA GLN A 193 1.47 -13.94 -6.60
C GLN A 193 2.32 -13.73 -7.85
N ARG A 194 2.93 -12.56 -8.01
CA ARG A 194 3.91 -12.27 -9.08
C ARG A 194 5.12 -13.18 -9.00
N LEU A 195 5.63 -13.44 -7.79
CA LEU A 195 6.69 -14.41 -7.59
C LEU A 195 6.25 -15.79 -8.06
N ASN A 196 5.07 -16.24 -7.66
CA ASN A 196 4.51 -17.53 -8.07
C ASN A 196 4.38 -17.63 -9.59
N ASP A 197 3.88 -16.58 -10.25
CA ASP A 197 3.68 -16.53 -11.69
C ASP A 197 5.03 -16.49 -12.44
N ALA A 198 6.01 -15.73 -11.95
CA ALA A 198 7.35 -15.67 -12.52
C ALA A 198 8.07 -17.01 -12.41
N VAL A 199 8.00 -17.67 -11.25
CA VAL A 199 8.57 -19.01 -11.03
C VAL A 199 7.89 -20.04 -11.92
N LYS A 200 6.56 -19.99 -12.03
CA LYS A 200 5.79 -20.90 -12.90
C LYS A 200 6.18 -20.73 -14.36
N THR A 201 6.24 -19.49 -14.86
CA THR A 201 6.62 -19.18 -16.24
C THR A 201 8.04 -19.67 -16.53
N ALA A 202 8.99 -19.38 -15.65
CA ALA A 202 10.38 -19.83 -15.81
C ALA A 202 10.51 -21.37 -15.80
N VAL A 203 9.67 -22.08 -15.05
CA VAL A 203 9.62 -23.55 -15.09
C VAL A 203 8.99 -24.06 -16.40
N GLU A 204 7.93 -23.42 -16.89
CA GLU A 204 7.29 -23.76 -18.17
C GLU A 204 8.22 -23.53 -19.37
N GLU A 205 9.08 -22.52 -19.29
CA GLU A 205 10.09 -22.18 -20.30
C GLU A 205 11.41 -22.96 -20.17
N ASP A 206 11.51 -23.91 -19.22
CA ASP A 206 12.72 -24.68 -18.90
C ASP A 206 13.93 -23.78 -18.59
N ASN A 207 13.69 -22.64 -17.92
CA ASN A 207 14.69 -21.67 -17.49
C ASN A 207 14.80 -21.61 -15.94
N PRO A 208 15.35 -22.65 -15.29
CA PRO A 208 15.41 -22.73 -13.84
C PRO A 208 16.27 -21.63 -13.19
N ASP A 209 17.21 -21.02 -13.92
CA ASP A 209 18.03 -19.91 -13.41
C ASP A 209 17.22 -18.62 -13.19
N GLU A 210 16.21 -18.38 -14.02
CA GLU A 210 15.32 -17.23 -13.87
C GLU A 210 14.37 -17.42 -12.69
N ALA A 211 13.81 -18.63 -12.52
CA ALA A 211 13.04 -19.01 -11.34
C ALA A 211 13.88 -18.81 -10.05
N ARG A 212 15.15 -19.21 -10.07
CA ARG A 212 16.07 -19.06 -8.93
C ARG A 212 16.27 -17.60 -8.55
N LYS A 213 16.49 -16.70 -9.53
CA LYS A 213 16.71 -15.26 -9.27
C LYS A 213 15.47 -14.61 -8.64
N ALA A 214 14.28 -14.89 -9.18
CA ALA A 214 13.04 -14.35 -8.64
C ALA A 214 12.82 -14.78 -7.18
N LEU A 215 13.06 -16.06 -6.87
CA LEU A 215 12.98 -16.60 -5.50
C LEU A 215 14.03 -15.97 -4.57
N GLU A 216 15.27 -15.77 -5.05
CA GLU A 216 16.35 -15.15 -4.28
C GLU A 216 16.05 -13.68 -3.93
N GLU A 217 15.46 -12.91 -4.87
CA GLU A 217 15.02 -11.54 -4.64
C GLU A 217 13.92 -11.44 -3.57
N TYR A 218 12.91 -12.32 -3.62
CA TYR A 218 11.86 -12.35 -2.60
C TYR A 218 12.40 -12.77 -1.22
N LEU A 219 13.23 -13.82 -1.16
CA LEU A 219 13.80 -14.31 0.10
C LEU A 219 14.76 -13.30 0.75
N ALA A 220 15.31 -12.34 0.00
CA ALA A 220 16.07 -11.23 0.56
C ALA A 220 15.19 -10.30 1.42
N LEU A 221 13.89 -10.19 1.09
CA LEU A 221 12.90 -9.41 1.84
C LEU A 221 12.17 -10.25 2.90
N HIS A 222 11.97 -11.55 2.63
CA HIS A 222 11.21 -12.48 3.47
C HIS A 222 12.03 -13.73 3.83
N PRO A 223 13.12 -13.59 4.61
CA PRO A 223 14.12 -14.67 4.79
C PRO A 223 13.63 -15.88 5.59
N ALA A 224 12.46 -15.81 6.21
CA ALA A 224 11.87 -16.87 7.04
C ALA A 224 10.61 -17.50 6.42
N ASP A 225 10.27 -17.17 5.16
CA ASP A 225 9.17 -17.79 4.43
C ASP A 225 9.54 -19.23 4.05
N THR A 226 9.09 -20.20 4.85
CA THR A 226 9.47 -21.62 4.75
C THR A 226 8.99 -22.26 3.45
N ASP A 227 7.84 -21.84 2.92
CA ASP A 227 7.31 -22.34 1.66
C ASP A 227 8.12 -21.85 0.45
N VAL A 228 8.51 -20.58 0.45
CA VAL A 228 9.37 -20.05 -0.61
C VAL A 228 10.79 -20.59 -0.50
N LEU A 229 11.32 -20.77 0.71
CA LEU A 229 12.62 -21.43 0.93
C LEU A 229 12.61 -22.85 0.36
N PHE A 230 11.52 -23.61 0.52
CA PHE A 230 11.43 -24.97 0.01
C PHE A 230 11.50 -25.00 -1.52
N ARG A 231 10.74 -24.14 -2.19
CA ARG A 231 10.77 -24.01 -3.66
C ARG A 231 12.14 -23.56 -4.17
N TYR A 232 12.78 -22.63 -3.48
CA TYR A 232 14.15 -22.22 -3.80
C TYR A 232 15.14 -23.37 -3.69
N ALA A 233 14.99 -24.23 -2.67
CA ALA A 233 15.81 -25.42 -2.52
C ALA A 233 15.61 -26.41 -3.68
N GLU A 234 14.36 -26.66 -4.10
CA GLU A 234 14.06 -27.51 -5.26
C GLU A 234 14.70 -26.99 -6.54
N VAL A 235 14.58 -25.69 -6.81
CA VAL A 235 15.17 -25.05 -8.00
C VAL A 235 16.69 -25.10 -7.95
N CYS A 236 17.30 -24.80 -6.80
CA CYS A 236 18.75 -24.89 -6.62
C CYS A 236 19.27 -26.31 -6.83
N TRP A 237 18.57 -27.31 -6.28
CA TRP A 237 18.96 -28.71 -6.47
C TRP A 237 18.89 -29.12 -7.96
N LYS A 238 17.83 -28.74 -8.69
CA LYS A 238 17.71 -28.99 -10.14
C LYS A 238 18.85 -28.34 -10.95
N LEU A 239 19.34 -27.18 -10.51
CA LEU A 239 20.47 -26.48 -11.11
C LEU A 239 21.85 -27.05 -10.70
N GLY A 240 21.90 -28.06 -9.82
CA GLY A 240 23.15 -28.58 -9.26
C GLY A 240 23.79 -27.66 -8.21
N LEU A 241 23.08 -26.65 -7.72
CA LEU A 241 23.51 -25.75 -6.65
C LEU A 241 23.21 -26.37 -5.27
N VAL A 242 23.86 -27.51 -5.01
CA VAL A 242 23.57 -28.40 -3.88
C VAL A 242 23.78 -27.71 -2.52
N ASP A 243 24.81 -26.87 -2.38
CA ASP A 243 25.08 -26.10 -1.16
C ASP A 243 23.93 -25.15 -0.82
N LYS A 244 23.45 -24.38 -1.81
CA LYS A 244 22.32 -23.44 -1.66
C LYS A 244 21.02 -24.14 -1.29
N ALA A 245 20.79 -25.32 -1.89
CA ALA A 245 19.64 -26.15 -1.55
C ALA A 245 19.73 -26.65 -0.10
N GLY A 246 20.90 -27.13 0.33
CA GLY A 246 21.17 -27.58 1.69
C GLY A 246 20.95 -26.49 2.74
N GLU A 247 21.54 -25.31 2.55
CA GLU A 247 21.37 -24.17 3.46
C GLU A 247 19.90 -23.75 3.63
N SER A 248 19.13 -23.79 2.54
CA SER A 248 17.72 -23.44 2.55
C SER A 248 16.89 -24.47 3.32
N LEU A 249 17.18 -25.76 3.13
CA LEU A 249 16.56 -26.86 3.88
C LEU A 249 16.90 -26.83 5.36
N GLU A 250 18.12 -26.46 5.73
CA GLU A 250 18.48 -26.26 7.14
C GLU A 250 17.66 -25.14 7.77
N LYS A 251 17.50 -24.00 7.08
CA LYS A 251 16.65 -22.89 7.57
C LYS A 251 15.21 -23.34 7.77
N ILE A 252 14.64 -24.09 6.83
CA ILE A 252 13.27 -24.61 6.95
C ILE A 252 13.15 -25.49 8.20
N LEU A 253 14.04 -26.46 8.37
CA LEU A 253 13.99 -27.43 9.47
C LEU A 253 14.29 -26.81 10.85
N ILE A 254 14.85 -25.59 10.91
CA ILE A 254 14.95 -24.82 12.16
C ILE A 254 13.56 -24.37 12.62
N PHE A 255 12.69 -23.94 11.70
CA PHE A 255 11.35 -23.45 12.00
C PHE A 255 10.29 -24.57 12.00
N GLU A 256 10.47 -25.56 11.13
CA GLU A 256 9.54 -26.69 10.90
C GLU A 256 10.31 -28.02 10.91
N PRO A 257 10.74 -28.53 12.08
CA PRO A 257 11.63 -29.70 12.19
C PRO A 257 11.05 -31.01 11.61
N ASP A 258 9.72 -31.13 11.62
CA ASP A 258 8.99 -32.34 11.22
C ASP A 258 8.40 -32.24 9.81
N ARG A 259 8.78 -31.24 9.02
CA ARG A 259 8.29 -31.05 7.64
C ARG A 259 8.79 -32.17 6.73
N GLU A 260 7.88 -33.08 6.34
CA GLU A 260 8.22 -34.32 5.64
C GLU A 260 8.89 -34.10 4.28
N ASP A 261 8.36 -33.20 3.44
CA ASP A 261 8.90 -32.90 2.11
C ASP A 261 10.32 -32.30 2.18
N ALA A 262 10.59 -31.40 3.13
CA ALA A 262 11.93 -30.85 3.40
C ALA A 262 12.92 -31.94 3.86
N LEU A 263 12.49 -32.86 4.74
CA LEU A 263 13.33 -33.97 5.18
C LEU A 263 13.65 -34.95 4.04
N GLU A 264 12.70 -35.20 3.14
CA GLU A 264 12.91 -36.04 1.96
C GLU A 264 13.89 -35.40 0.99
N LEU A 265 13.69 -34.13 0.62
CA LEU A 265 14.57 -33.42 -0.30
C LEU A 265 15.99 -33.32 0.27
N ARG A 266 16.13 -33.08 1.58
CA ARG A 266 17.44 -33.05 2.25
C ARG A 266 18.20 -34.37 2.10
N LYS A 267 17.53 -35.51 2.28
CA LYS A 267 18.16 -36.83 2.08
C LYS A 267 18.64 -37.03 0.64
N ILE A 268 17.95 -36.45 -0.34
CA ILE A 268 18.34 -36.51 -1.76
C ILE A 268 19.58 -35.64 -1.99
N VAL A 269 19.53 -34.37 -1.57
CA VAL A 269 20.64 -33.40 -1.67
C VAL A 269 21.92 -33.93 -1.01
N GLU A 270 21.82 -34.49 0.20
CA GLU A 270 22.96 -35.05 0.94
C GLU A 270 23.60 -36.28 0.27
N LYS A 271 22.83 -37.06 -0.49
CA LYS A 271 23.36 -38.19 -1.28
C LYS A 271 24.13 -37.68 -2.49
N THR A 272 23.62 -36.66 -3.17
CA THR A 272 24.26 -36.05 -4.34
C THR A 272 25.61 -35.40 -4.00
N CYS A 273 25.83 -34.91 -2.77
CA CYS A 273 27.14 -34.42 -2.31
C CYS A 273 28.22 -35.51 -2.16
N ARG A 274 27.85 -36.79 -2.07
CA ARG A 274 28.76 -37.90 -1.71
C ARG A 274 29.27 -38.71 -2.91
N GLU A 275 28.80 -38.40 -4.12
CA GLU A 275 29.20 -39.00 -5.39
C GLU A 275 30.09 -38.04 -6.19
#